data_AF-A0A7K0NZ37-F1
#
_entry.id   AF-A0A7K0NZ37-F1
#
_cell.length_a   1.000
_cell.length_b   1.000
_cell.length_c   1.000
_cell.angle_alpha   90.00
_cell.angle_beta   90.00
_cell.angle_gamma   90.00
#
_symmetry.space_group_name_H-M   'P 1'
#
loop_
_entity.id
_entity.type
_entity.pdbx_description
1 polymer ?
#
loop_
_entity_poly.entity_id
_entity_poly.type
_entity_poly.pdbx_seq_one_letter_code
_entity_poly.pdbx_strand_id
1 'polypeptide(L)' 'GDLAAAFALLVEAVRLNSGEERGEARTHLLDLFEIVGLDNPAIGPARLALSNALF' A
#
# COMPACT_ATOMS: atom_id res chain seq x y z
N GLY A 1 -9.88 -6.67 -12.61
CA GLY A 1 -8.83 -5.65 -12.40
C GLY A 1 -7.66 -6.31 -11.73
N ASP A 2 -6.44 -5.86 -12.02
CA ASP A 2 -5.21 -6.42 -11.43
C ASP A 2 -4.94 -5.76 -10.06
N LEU A 3 -5.07 -6.54 -8.98
CA LEU A 3 -4.81 -6.07 -7.61
C LEU A 3 -3.36 -5.63 -7.41
N ALA A 4 -2.40 -6.29 -8.05
CA ALA A 4 -0.99 -5.95 -7.91
C ALA A 4 -0.73 -4.56 -8.50
N ALA A 5 -1.32 -4.26 -9.67
CA ALA A 5 -1.25 -2.94 -10.28
C ALA A 5 -1.93 -1.87 -9.40
N ALA A 6 -3.07 -2.19 -8.78
CA ALA A 6 -3.76 -1.26 -7.88
C ALA A 6 -2.90 -0.93 -6.65
N PHE A 7 -2.28 -1.94 -6.02
CA PHE A 7 -1.38 -1.71 -4.89
C PHE A 7 -0.13 -0.93 -5.28
N ALA A 8 0.41 -1.14 -6.49
CA ALA A 8 1.54 -0.35 -6.97
C ALA A 8 1.20 1.15 -7.06
N LEU A 9 0.01 1.49 -7.57
CA LEU A 9 -0.47 2.88 -7.62
C LEU A 9 -0.64 3.50 -6.24
N LEU A 10 -1.16 2.74 -5.27
CA LEU A 10 -1.33 3.22 -3.90
C LEU A 10 -0.01 3.40 -3.16
N VAL A 11 0.95 2.49 -3.35
CA VAL A 11 2.31 2.65 -2.82
C VAL A 11 3.00 3.87 -3.41
N GLU A 12 2.80 4.15 -4.70
CA GLU A 12 3.32 5.37 -5.32
C GLU A 12 2.68 6.63 -4.73
N ALA A 13 1.36 6.60 -4.45
CA ALA A 13 0.70 7.70 -3.75
C ALA A 13 1.30 7.93 -2.35
N VAL A 14 1.65 6.88 -1.61
CA VAL A 14 2.35 7.02 -0.31
C VAL A 14 3.72 7.69 -0.50
N ARG A 15 4.47 7.31 -1.55
CA ARG A 15 5.80 7.86 -1.84
C ARG A 15 5.76 9.34 -2.20
N LEU A 16 4.77 9.76 -2.99
CA LEU A 16 4.65 11.14 -3.49
C LEU A 16 4.15 12.14 -2.43
N ASN A 17 3.45 11.67 -1.40
CA ASN A 17 2.94 12.50 -0.32
C ASN A 17 3.94 12.61 0.84
N SER A 18 3.72 13.55 1.77
CA SER A 18 4.56 13.72 2.98
C SER A 18 3.73 14.16 4.19
N GLY A 19 4.32 14.12 5.39
CA GLY A 19 3.61 14.54 6.61
C GLY A 19 2.33 13.74 6.87
N GLU A 20 1.24 14.45 7.15
CA GLU A 20 -0.07 13.89 7.46
C GLU A 20 -0.67 13.11 6.28
N GLU A 21 -0.59 13.66 5.06
CA GLU A 21 -1.11 13.02 3.84
C GLU A 21 -0.46 11.65 3.58
N ARG A 22 0.85 11.52 3.87
CA ARG A 22 1.54 10.22 3.79
C ARG A 22 1.02 9.26 4.85
N GLY A 23 0.72 9.75 6.04
CA GLY A 23 0.13 8.98 7.13
C GLY A 23 -1.25 8.43 6.77
N GLU A 24 -2.12 9.28 6.21
CA GLU A 24 -3.46 8.89 5.75
C GLU A 24 -3.41 7.85 4.63
N ALA A 25 -2.60 8.08 3.59
CA ALA A 25 -2.42 7.15 2.49
C ALA A 25 -1.89 5.78 2.97
N ARG A 26 -0.96 5.78 3.93
CA ARG A 26 -0.45 4.57 4.56
C ARG A 26 -1.56 3.82 5.30
N THR A 27 -2.35 4.50 6.12
CA THR A 27 -3.46 3.89 6.86
C THR A 27 -4.46 3.26 5.90
N HIS A 28 -4.87 3.99 4.86
CA HIS A 28 -5.80 3.47 3.85
C HIS A 28 -5.28 2.20 3.17
N LEU A 29 -3.99 2.15 2.82
CA LEU A 29 -3.39 0.96 2.21
C LEU A 29 -3.37 -0.23 3.18
N LEU A 30 -3.16 -0.01 4.48
CA LEU A 30 -3.22 -1.07 5.49
C LEU A 30 -4.64 -1.63 5.65
N ASP A 31 -5.65 -0.76 5.70
CA ASP A 31 -7.06 -1.17 5.77
C ASP A 31 -7.43 -2.03 4.55
N LEU A 32 -6.94 -1.67 3.36
CA LEU A 32 -7.15 -2.45 2.15
C LEU A 32 -6.50 -3.83 2.21
N PHE A 33 -5.32 -3.97 2.83
CA PHE A 33 -4.73 -5.29 3.04
C PHE A 33 -5.58 -6.19 3.95
N GLU A 34 -6.22 -5.60 4.97
CA GLU A 34 -7.12 -6.34 5.86
C GLU A 34 -8.39 -6.78 5.12
N ILE A 35 -8.98 -5.90 4.31
CA ILE A 35 -10.18 -6.21 3.50
C ILE A 35 -9.91 -7.30 2.46
N VAL A 36 -8.75 -7.27 1.81
CA VAL A 36 -8.38 -8.24 0.76
C VAL A 36 -8.03 -9.61 1.34
N GLY A 37 -7.59 -9.67 2.60
CA GLY A 37 -7.20 -10.90 3.28
C GLY A 37 -5.71 -11.23 3.08
N LEU A 38 -5.00 -11.46 4.18
CA LEU A 38 -3.54 -11.62 4.25
C LEU A 38 -2.98 -12.81 3.47
N ASP A 39 -3.82 -13.76 3.06
CA ASP A 39 -3.49 -14.92 2.24
C ASP A 39 -3.41 -14.59 0.74
N ASN A 40 -3.86 -13.41 0.32
CA ASN A 40 -3.77 -13.00 -1.07
C ASN A 40 -2.30 -12.82 -1.52
N PRO A 41 -1.87 -13.46 -2.62
CA PRO A 41 -0.48 -13.40 -3.08
C PRO A 41 0.00 -11.99 -3.45
N ALA A 42 -0.91 -11.05 -3.73
CA ALA A 42 -0.57 -9.66 -4.01
C ALA A 42 -0.12 -8.86 -2.77
N ILE A 43 -0.48 -9.30 -1.55
CA ILE A 43 -0.21 -8.55 -0.32
C ILE A 43 1.26 -8.61 0.10
N GLY A 44 1.90 -9.77 0.01
CA GLY A 44 3.31 -9.93 0.39
C GLY A 44 4.22 -8.91 -0.30
N PRO A 45 4.21 -8.84 -1.66
CA PRO A 45 4.95 -7.84 -2.41
C PRO A 45 4.54 -6.40 -2.09
N ALA A 46 3.24 -6.13 -1.92
CA ALA A 46 2.75 -4.78 -1.63
C ALA A 46 3.20 -4.26 -0.24
N ARG A 47 3.23 -5.12 0.79
CA ARG A 47 3.75 -4.76 2.12
C ARG A 47 5.24 -4.43 2.09
N LEU A 48 6.02 -5.19 1.31
CA LEU A 48 7.44 -4.90 1.12
C LEU A 48 7.64 -3.54 0.42
N ALA A 49 6.87 -3.28 -0.64
CA ALA A 49 6.93 -2.02 -1.37
C ALA A 49 6.52 -0.81 -0.52
N LEU A 50 5.50 -0.97 0.32
CA LEU A 50 5.09 0.05 1.31
C LEU A 50 6.21 0.36 2.30
N SER A 51 6.84 -0.65 2.89
CA SER A 51 7.97 -0.44 3.79
C SER A 51 9.09 0.35 3.10
N ASN A 52 9.44 -0.01 1.86
CA ASN A 52 10.46 0.71 1.08
C ASN A 52 10.07 2.13 0.68
N ALA A 53 8.77 2.48 0.69
CA ALA A 53 8.32 3.84 0.41
C ALA A 53 8.37 4.76 1.64
N LEU A 54 8.50 4.18 2.84
CA LEU A 54 8.51 4.91 4.11
C LEU A 54 9.93 5.20 4.64
N PHE A 55 10.94 4.52 4.11
CA PHE A 55 12.36 4.69 4.45
C PHE A 55 13.12 5.30 3.28
#